data_AF-A0A914YWW7-F1
#
_entry.id   AF-A0A914YWW7-F1
#
_cell.length_a   1.000
_cell.length_b   1.000
_cell.length_c   1.000
_cell.angle_alpha   90.00
_cell.angle_beta   90.00
_cell.angle_gamma   90.00
#
_symmetry.space_group_name_H-M   'P 1'
#
loop_
_entity.id
_entity.type
_entity.pdbx_description
1 polymer ?
#
loop_
_entity_poly.entity_id
_entity_poly.type
_entity_poly.pdbx_seq_one_letter_code
_entity_poly.pdbx_strand_id
1 'polypeptide(L)'
;MMSRLEHVEEEKINYDFFLNLPEIDRSKLERIDIRTSQLITPLFEYSGACSGCGETPYIKLLTQLYGDRMLIANATGCSSIYGGNLPSTPYTTDANGRGPAWANSLFEDNAEFGLVSA
;
A
#
# COMPACT_ATOMS: atom_id res chain seq x y z
N MET A 1 30.11 -7.22 -4.37
CA MET A 1 28.70 -7.34 -3.95
C MET A 1 28.23 -8.69 -4.46
N MET A 2 27.83 -9.58 -3.57
CA MET A 2 27.30 -10.89 -3.95
C MET A 2 25.99 -10.72 -4.73
N SER A 3 25.70 -11.64 -5.64
CA SER A 3 24.50 -11.60 -6.46
C SER A 3 23.26 -11.83 -5.60
N ARG A 4 22.15 -11.14 -5.91
CA ARG A 4 20.84 -11.35 -5.24
C ARG A 4 20.50 -12.84 -5.11
N LEU A 5 20.81 -13.63 -6.14
CA LEU A 5 20.48 -15.05 -6.22
C LEU A 5 21.19 -15.90 -5.15
N GLU A 6 22.33 -15.45 -4.64
CA GLU A 6 23.16 -16.23 -3.71
C GLU A 6 22.59 -16.21 -2.28
N HIS A 7 21.81 -15.20 -1.90
CA HIS A 7 21.27 -15.04 -0.54
C HIS A 7 19.73 -15.12 -0.46
N VAL A 8 19.02 -15.45 -1.55
CA VAL A 8 17.54 -15.45 -1.57
C VAL A 8 16.95 -16.28 -0.43
N GLU A 9 17.50 -17.46 -0.14
CA GLU A 9 16.96 -18.33 0.91
C GLU A 9 17.22 -17.79 2.32
N GLU A 10 18.34 -17.12 2.55
CA GLU A 10 18.63 -16.46 3.82
C GLU A 10 17.72 -15.25 4.03
N GLU A 11 17.55 -14.42 2.99
CA GLU A 11 16.69 -13.24 3.06
C GLU A 11 15.21 -13.58 3.25
N LYS A 12 14.73 -14.74 2.73
CA LYS A 12 13.38 -15.23 3.04
C LYS A 12 13.21 -15.48 4.54
N ILE A 13 14.18 -16.13 5.18
CA ILE A 13 14.13 -16.41 6.64
C ILE A 13 14.15 -15.09 7.42
N ASN A 14 15.01 -14.15 7.04
CA ASN A 14 15.09 -12.83 7.68
C ASN A 14 13.79 -12.03 7.51
N TYR A 15 13.19 -12.11 6.32
CA TYR A 15 11.94 -11.44 6.00
C TYR A 15 10.76 -12.04 6.79
N ASP A 16 10.68 -13.37 6.88
CA ASP A 16 9.67 -14.06 7.69
C ASP A 16 9.81 -13.68 9.17
N PHE A 17 11.03 -13.59 9.70
CA PHE A 17 11.26 -13.11 11.06
C PHE A 17 10.79 -11.65 11.24
N PHE A 18 11.12 -10.78 10.29
CA PHE A 18 10.72 -9.37 10.32
C PHE A 18 9.20 -9.20 10.35
N LEU A 19 8.46 -9.97 9.55
CA LEU A 19 6.99 -9.92 9.51
C LEU A 19 6.33 -10.33 10.84
N ASN A 20 7.04 -11.06 11.70
CA ASN A 20 6.55 -11.47 13.01
C ASN A 20 6.89 -10.47 14.14
N LEU A 21 7.61 -9.39 13.84
CA LEU A 21 7.90 -8.35 14.84
C LEU A 21 6.64 -7.55 15.19
N PRO A 22 6.52 -7.06 16.44
CA PRO A 22 5.38 -6.27 16.84
C PRO A 22 5.35 -4.91 16.13
N GLU A 23 4.17 -4.52 15.69
CA GLU A 23 3.94 -3.21 15.09
C GLU A 23 4.05 -2.07 16.11
N ILE A 24 4.52 -0.92 15.65
CA ILE A 24 4.61 0.29 16.48
C ILE A 24 3.22 0.91 16.58
N ASP A 25 2.77 1.14 17.80
CA ASP A 25 1.56 1.93 18.06
C ASP A 25 1.76 3.37 17.56
N ARG A 26 0.91 3.78 16.60
CA ARG A 26 0.90 5.12 16.02
C ARG A 26 0.80 6.22 17.07
N SER A 27 0.14 5.97 18.20
CA SER A 27 0.01 6.95 19.30
C SER A 27 1.34 7.31 19.97
N LYS A 28 2.37 6.46 19.79
CA LYS A 28 3.73 6.67 20.33
C LYS A 28 4.62 7.52 19.42
N LEU A 29 4.15 7.86 18.22
CA LEU A 29 4.88 8.73 17.30
C LEU A 29 4.63 10.20 17.68
N GLU A 30 5.66 10.88 18.17
CA GLU A 30 5.57 12.30 18.56
C GLU A 30 5.24 13.23 17.37
N ARG A 31 5.70 12.85 16.18
CA ARG A 31 5.51 13.59 14.94
C ARG A 31 5.51 12.64 13.75
N ILE A 32 4.76 13.01 12.73
CA ILE A 32 4.85 12.40 11.40
C ILE A 32 5.78 13.26 10.52
N ASP A 33 6.86 12.64 10.08
CA ASP A 33 7.84 13.15 9.12
C ASP A 33 8.24 12.03 8.14
N ILE A 34 9.20 12.30 7.26
CA ILE A 34 9.63 11.36 6.22
C ILE A 34 10.15 10.04 6.81
N ARG A 35 10.82 10.08 7.97
CA ARG A 35 11.41 8.90 8.61
C ARG A 35 10.35 8.10 9.35
N THR A 36 9.60 8.78 10.21
CA THR A 36 8.59 8.18 11.08
C THR A 36 7.39 7.65 10.30
N SER A 37 7.06 8.22 9.13
CA SER A 37 6.00 7.67 8.28
C SER A 37 6.32 6.26 7.77
N GLN A 38 7.61 5.87 7.71
CA GLN A 38 8.01 4.52 7.29
C GLN A 38 7.88 3.49 8.42
N LEU A 39 7.68 3.93 9.67
CA LEU A 39 7.39 3.04 10.80
C LEU A 39 5.92 2.63 10.86
N ILE A 40 5.08 3.23 10.02
CA ILE A 40 3.66 2.92 9.94
C ILE A 40 3.47 1.87 8.84
N THR A 41 2.73 0.79 9.14
CA THR A 41 2.42 -0.27 8.18
C THR A 41 1.82 0.31 6.89
N PRO A 42 2.41 0.03 5.72
CA PRO A 42 1.80 0.37 4.44
C PRO A 42 0.61 -0.54 4.16
N LEU A 43 -0.51 0.02 3.66
CA LEU A 43 -1.67 -0.79 3.24
C LEU A 43 -1.79 -0.88 1.71
N PHE A 44 -0.68 -0.63 1.02
CA PHE A 44 -0.50 -0.82 -0.41
C PHE A 44 0.89 -1.41 -0.66
N GLU A 45 0.93 -2.68 -1.06
CA GLU A 45 2.17 -3.46 -1.17
C GLU A 45 2.13 -4.45 -2.33
N TYR A 46 3.31 -4.80 -2.86
CA TYR A 46 3.48 -5.83 -3.92
C TYR A 46 2.62 -5.66 -5.19
N SER A 47 2.32 -4.42 -5.59
CA SER A 47 1.58 -4.12 -6.82
C SER A 47 2.28 -4.60 -8.09
N GLY A 48 1.52 -4.90 -9.15
CA GLY A 48 2.04 -5.25 -10.48
C GLY A 48 2.60 -4.08 -11.30
N ALA A 49 2.95 -2.96 -10.65
CA ALA A 49 3.51 -1.80 -11.32
C ALA A 49 4.93 -2.08 -11.86
N CYS A 50 5.40 -1.24 -12.78
CA CYS A 50 6.77 -1.33 -13.29
C CYS A 50 7.81 -1.14 -12.17
N SER A 51 9.00 -1.71 -12.35
CA SER A 51 10.14 -1.47 -11.45
C SER A 51 10.47 0.02 -11.42
N GLY A 52 10.49 0.62 -10.22
CA GLY A 52 10.72 2.06 -10.05
C GLY A 52 9.55 2.93 -10.53
N CYS A 53 8.32 2.41 -10.57
CA CYS A 53 7.14 3.21 -10.87
C CYS A 53 7.07 4.47 -10.00
N GLY A 54 6.85 5.63 -10.63
CA GLY A 54 6.77 6.91 -9.93
C GLY A 54 5.46 7.14 -9.17
N GLU A 55 4.42 6.34 -9.41
CA GLU A 55 3.09 6.55 -8.81
C GLU A 55 2.93 5.85 -7.46
N THR A 56 3.38 4.60 -7.36
CA THR A 56 3.11 3.73 -6.20
C THR A 56 3.67 4.23 -4.86
N PRO A 57 4.81 4.96 -4.78
CA PRO A 57 5.27 5.52 -3.50
C PRO A 57 4.30 6.55 -2.91
N TYR A 58 3.55 7.28 -3.75
CA TYR A 58 2.55 8.25 -3.28
C TYR A 58 1.33 7.55 -2.68
N ILE A 59 0.82 6.51 -3.34
CA ILE A 59 -0.31 5.71 -2.83
C ILE A 59 0.11 5.01 -1.54
N LYS A 60 1.31 4.41 -1.49
CA LYS A 60 1.86 3.82 -0.26
C LYS A 60 1.84 4.81 0.90
N LEU A 61 2.38 6.02 0.70
CA LEU A 61 2.39 7.04 1.75
C LEU A 61 0.97 7.44 2.18
N LEU A 62 0.05 7.62 1.25
CA LEU A 62 -1.34 7.96 1.55
C LEU A 62 -2.01 6.89 2.44
N THR A 63 -1.80 5.61 2.13
CA THR A 63 -2.35 4.50 2.93
C THR A 63 -1.71 4.40 4.31
N GLN A 64 -0.43 4.75 4.48
CA GLN A 64 0.20 4.83 5.80
C GLN A 64 -0.45 5.91 6.68
N LEU A 65 -0.82 7.05 6.10
CA LEU A 65 -1.37 8.17 6.87
C LEU A 65 -2.87 8.02 7.18
N TYR A 66 -3.66 7.48 6.25
CA TYR A 66 -5.13 7.51 6.33
C TYR A 66 -5.81 6.19 5.94
N GLY A 67 -5.06 5.13 5.66
CA GLY A 67 -5.60 3.90 5.07
C GLY A 67 -6.63 3.16 5.92
N ASP A 68 -6.68 3.37 7.24
CA ASP A 68 -7.63 2.77 8.18
C ASP A 68 -9.07 3.27 8.03
N ARG A 69 -9.26 4.34 7.24
CA ARG A 69 -10.53 5.04 7.02
C ARG A 69 -10.64 5.67 5.63
N MET A 70 -9.84 5.21 4.68
CA MET A 70 -9.81 5.74 3.32
C MET A 70 -10.80 5.01 2.42
N LEU A 71 -11.50 5.77 1.59
CA LEU A 71 -12.24 5.27 0.44
C LEU A 71 -11.51 5.77 -0.82
N ILE A 72 -11.26 4.88 -1.78
CA ILE A 72 -10.54 5.19 -3.02
C ILE A 72 -11.48 4.97 -4.20
N ALA A 73 -11.87 6.07 -4.83
CA ALA A 73 -12.42 6.12 -6.18
C ALA A 73 -11.27 6.27 -7.17
N ASN A 74 -10.95 5.20 -7.89
CA ASN A 74 -9.80 5.15 -8.79
C ASN A 74 -10.24 5.23 -10.24
N ALA A 75 -9.76 6.24 -10.99
CA ALA A 75 -10.02 6.34 -12.42
C ALA A 75 -9.34 5.20 -13.17
N THR A 76 -9.88 4.82 -14.33
CA THR A 76 -9.23 3.81 -15.18
C THR A 76 -7.89 4.33 -15.72
N GLY A 77 -6.83 3.55 -15.54
CA GLY A 77 -5.47 3.92 -15.96
C GLY A 77 -4.43 3.01 -15.34
N CYS A 78 -3.14 3.40 -15.37
CA CYS A 78 -2.08 2.60 -14.73
C CYS A 78 -2.42 2.25 -13.28
N SER A 79 -2.98 3.20 -12.53
CA SER A 79 -3.36 3.02 -11.13
C SER A 79 -4.47 2.00 -10.90
N SER A 80 -5.43 1.86 -11.82
CA SER A 80 -6.41 0.78 -11.72
C SER A 80 -5.83 -0.58 -12.14
N ILE A 81 -4.88 -0.60 -13.07
CA ILE A 81 -4.22 -1.83 -13.52
C ILE A 81 -3.33 -2.41 -12.43
N TYR A 82 -2.39 -1.64 -11.87
CA TYR A 82 -1.56 -2.18 -10.79
C TYR A 82 -2.30 -2.26 -9.46
N GLY A 83 -3.42 -1.53 -9.31
CA GLY A 83 -4.21 -1.42 -8.09
C GLY A 83 -5.36 -2.43 -7.96
N GLY A 84 -5.82 -3.03 -9.06
CA GLY A 84 -7.03 -3.86 -9.05
C GLY A 84 -7.16 -4.87 -10.19
N ASN A 85 -6.05 -5.34 -10.78
CA ASN A 85 -6.10 -6.37 -11.82
C ASN A 85 -6.15 -7.79 -11.22
N LEU A 86 -7.36 -8.35 -11.17
CA LEU A 86 -7.62 -9.68 -10.60
C LEU A 86 -6.72 -10.76 -11.21
N PRO A 87 -6.27 -11.75 -10.40
CA PRO A 87 -6.68 -12.02 -9.03
C PRO A 87 -5.85 -11.29 -7.95
N SER A 88 -4.91 -10.41 -8.33
CA SER A 88 -4.00 -9.77 -7.38
C SER A 88 -4.46 -8.36 -7.02
N THR A 89 -4.62 -8.08 -5.72
CA THR A 89 -4.94 -6.75 -5.20
C THR A 89 -3.86 -6.32 -4.20
N PRO A 90 -3.13 -5.22 -4.45
CA PRO A 90 -2.07 -4.75 -3.54
C PRO A 90 -2.58 -4.03 -2.29
N TYR A 91 -3.87 -3.70 -2.24
CA TYR A 91 -4.49 -3.10 -1.06
C TYR A 91 -4.72 -4.17 0.00
N THR A 92 -4.27 -3.90 1.22
CA THR A 92 -4.37 -4.81 2.35
C THR A 92 -5.00 -4.13 3.57
N THR A 93 -5.21 -4.87 4.65
CA THR A 93 -5.78 -4.39 5.91
C THR A 93 -4.74 -4.35 7.02
N ASP A 94 -4.94 -3.45 7.98
CA ASP A 94 -4.20 -3.44 9.23
C ASP A 94 -4.57 -4.64 10.14
N ALA A 95 -3.92 -4.71 11.31
CA ALA A 95 -4.17 -5.75 12.30
C ALA A 95 -5.61 -5.79 12.86
N ASN A 96 -6.38 -4.71 12.69
CA ASN A 96 -7.79 -4.63 13.08
C ASN A 96 -8.74 -4.98 11.91
N GLY A 97 -8.20 -5.41 10.77
CA GLY A 97 -8.97 -5.71 9.56
C GLY A 97 -9.47 -4.46 8.83
N ARG A 98 -8.90 -3.28 9.10
CA ARG A 98 -9.28 -2.01 8.45
C ARG A 98 -8.28 -1.69 7.35
N GLY A 99 -8.78 -1.30 6.18
CA GLY A 99 -7.94 -0.88 5.07
C GLY A 99 -8.71 -0.05 4.07
N PRO A 100 -8.03 0.45 3.02
CA PRO A 100 -8.68 1.26 2.00
C PRO A 100 -9.75 0.45 1.29
N ALA A 101 -11.00 0.94 1.28
CA ALA A 101 -11.99 0.40 0.37
C ALA A 101 -11.73 0.97 -1.03
N TRP A 102 -11.48 0.11 -2.00
CA TRP A 102 -11.08 0.51 -3.35
C TRP A 102 -12.14 0.13 -4.37
N ALA A 103 -12.45 1.05 -5.27
CA ALA A 103 -13.31 0.79 -6.42
C ALA A 103 -12.86 1.60 -7.64
N ASN A 104 -13.09 1.03 -8.82
CA ASN A 104 -12.90 1.66 -10.11
C ASN A 104 -14.22 1.58 -10.86
N SER A 105 -14.76 2.75 -11.23
CA SER A 105 -15.94 2.84 -12.09
C SER A 105 -15.48 2.87 -13.55
N LEU A 106 -15.45 4.03 -14.19
CA LEU A 106 -14.96 4.22 -15.54
C LEU A 106 -13.79 5.22 -15.54
N PHE A 107 -13.34 5.55 -16.74
CA PHE A 107 -12.25 6.50 -16.92
C PHE A 107 -12.74 7.93 -16.68
N GLU A 108 -13.92 8.23 -17.19
CA GLU A 108 -14.49 9.55 -17.36
C GLU A 108 -15.35 10.03 -16.17
N ASP A 109 -15.71 9.15 -15.23
CA ASP A 109 -16.68 9.43 -14.16
C ASP A 109 -16.08 9.38 -12.75
N ASN A 110 -14.75 9.34 -12.62
CA ASN A 110 -14.10 9.04 -11.34
C ASN A 110 -14.43 10.07 -10.24
N ALA A 111 -14.52 11.35 -10.60
CA ALA A 111 -14.78 12.41 -9.63
C ALA A 111 -16.23 12.33 -9.11
N GLU A 112 -17.18 12.10 -10.01
CA GLU A 112 -18.59 11.92 -9.75
C GLU A 112 -18.83 10.66 -8.91
N PHE A 113 -18.14 9.56 -9.25
CA PHE A 113 -18.17 8.31 -8.51
C PHE A 113 -17.64 8.48 -7.08
N GLY A 114 -16.54 9.21 -6.91
CA GLY A 114 -15.99 9.52 -5.59
C GLY A 114 -16.90 10.44 -4.76
N LEU A 115 -17.59 11.38 -5.39
CA LEU A 115 -18.49 12.32 -4.70
C LEU A 115 -19.67 11.62 -4.02
N VAL A 116 -20.24 10.59 -4.64
CA VAL A 116 -21.37 9.83 -4.08
C VAL A 116 -20.95 8.72 -3.12
N SER A 117 -19.65 8.40 -3.07
CA SER A 117 -19.09 7.34 -2.24
C SER A 117 -18.55 7.83 -0.89
N ALA A 118 -18.45 9.15 -0.69
CA ALA A 118 -18.03 9.81 0.55
C ALA A 118 -19.23 10.30 1.38
#